data_AF-A0A6I6DX57-F1
#
_entry.id   AF-A0A6I6DX57-F1
#
_cell.length_a   1.000
_cell.length_b   1.000
_cell.length_c   1.000
_cell.angle_alpha   90.00
_cell.angle_beta   90.00
_cell.angle_gamma   90.00
#
_symmetry.space_group_name_H-M   'P 1'
#
loop_
_entity.id
_entity.type
_entity.pdbx_description
1 polymer ?
#
loop_
_entity_poly.entity_id
_entity_poly.type
_entity_poly.pdbx_seq_one_letter_code
_entity_poly.pdbx_strand_id
1 'polypeptide(L)'
;MRLTEIQPGMRLAKDVHDPQGRILIRAGVVLSERQIRLLRSWAVADVCIARDEEAGDLGRRHPEISDELLRSIDTQFSLSNRDHPVIQALQAFCLSRMLERRQG
;
A
#
# COMPACT_ATOMS: atom_id res chain seq x y z
N MET A 1 6.09 -9.49 -8.23
CA MET A 1 7.34 -8.81 -8.60
C MET A 1 8.45 -9.76 -8.25
N ARG A 2 9.37 -10.02 -9.19
CA ARG A 2 10.41 -11.03 -8.97
C ARG A 2 11.34 -10.55 -7.88
N LEU A 3 11.74 -11.44 -6.97
CA LEU A 3 12.65 -11.08 -5.86
C LEU A 3 13.97 -10.47 -6.34
N THR A 4 14.39 -10.78 -7.56
CA THR A 4 15.58 -10.21 -8.23
C THR A 4 15.46 -8.72 -8.53
N GLU A 5 14.24 -8.19 -8.67
CA GLU A 5 13.96 -6.80 -9.06
C GLU A 5 13.78 -5.88 -7.83
N ILE A 6 13.80 -6.45 -6.63
CA ILE A 6 13.39 -5.76 -5.40
C ILE A 6 14.57 -5.05 -4.76
N GLN A 7 14.31 -3.82 -4.31
CA GLN A 7 15.30 -2.95 -3.70
C GLN A 7 14.92 -2.63 -2.26
N PRO A 8 15.91 -2.36 -1.39
CA PRO A 8 15.64 -1.80 -0.08
C PRO A 8 14.77 -0.54 -0.17
N GLY A 9 13.85 -0.37 0.77
CA GLY A 9 12.89 0.75 0.78
C GLY A 9 11.52 0.42 0.17
N MET A 10 11.39 -0.68 -0.58
CA MET A 10 10.10 -1.13 -1.10
C MET A 10 9.21 -1.73 0.00
N ARG A 11 7.91 -1.42 -0.01
CA ARG A 11 6.95 -1.93 0.98
C ARG A 11 6.24 -3.19 0.48
N LEU A 12 6.05 -4.20 1.33
CA LEU A 12 5.24 -5.37 0.99
C LEU A 12 3.74 -5.04 0.98
N ALA A 13 3.02 -5.45 -0.07
CA ALA A 13 1.56 -5.34 -0.16
C ALA A 13 0.82 -6.53 0.48
N LYS A 14 1.48 -7.68 0.63
CA LYS A 14 0.90 -8.90 1.20
C LYS A 14 1.91 -9.61 2.10
N ASP A 15 1.38 -10.41 3.02
CA ASP A 15 2.19 -11.32 3.83
C ASP A 15 2.98 -12.26 2.92
N VAL A 16 4.25 -12.48 3.26
CA VAL A 16 5.09 -13.50 2.64
C VAL A 16 5.13 -14.68 3.58
N HIS A 17 4.87 -15.87 3.03
CA HIS A 17 4.86 -17.12 3.78
C HIS A 17 6.08 -17.97 3.42
N ASP A 18 6.53 -18.79 4.36
CA ASP A 18 7.50 -19.86 4.11
C ASP A 18 6.83 -21.03 3.35
N PRO A 19 7.61 -22.03 2.88
CA PRO A 19 7.07 -23.21 2.22
C PRO A 19 6.10 -24.04 3.08
N GLN A 20 6.14 -23.88 4.40
CA GLN A 20 5.26 -24.51 5.38
C GLN A 20 4.00 -23.66 5.69
N GLY A 21 3.81 -22.54 5.00
CA GLY A 21 2.66 -21.63 5.14
C GLY A 21 2.74 -20.66 6.32
N ARG A 22 3.83 -20.64 7.09
CA ARG A 22 4.01 -19.70 8.21
C ARG A 22 4.41 -18.34 7.69
N ILE A 23 3.95 -17.29 8.35
CA ILE A 23 4.28 -15.92 7.95
C ILE A 23 5.77 -15.66 8.23
N LEU A 24 6.50 -15.32 7.17
CA LEU A 24 7.91 -14.94 7.18
C LEU A 24 8.07 -13.43 7.39
N ILE A 25 7.31 -12.63 6.64
CA ILE A 25 7.28 -11.17 6.75
C ILE A 25 5.83 -10.70 6.51
N ARG A 26 5.34 -9.79 7.34
CA ARG A 26 3.99 -9.23 7.17
C ARG A 26 3.92 -8.17 6.08
N ALA A 27 2.72 -8.00 5.53
CA ALA A 27 2.34 -6.85 4.72
C ALA A 27 2.62 -5.54 5.46
N GLY A 28 2.83 -4.46 4.71
CA GLY A 28 3.12 -3.13 5.24
C GLY A 28 4.58 -2.91 5.65
N VAL A 29 5.39 -3.96 5.74
CA VAL A 29 6.81 -3.86 6.10
C VAL A 29 7.62 -3.28 4.95
N VAL A 30 8.42 -2.25 5.24
CA VAL A 30 9.45 -1.72 4.34
C VAL A 30 10.65 -2.66 4.37
N LEU A 31 11.02 -3.18 3.21
CA LEU A 31 12.09 -4.15 3.05
C LEU A 31 13.45 -3.47 3.24
N SER A 32 14.20 -3.94 4.22
CA SER A 32 15.63 -3.69 4.38
C SER A 32 16.46 -4.71 3.60
N GLU A 33 17.75 -4.43 3.38
CA GLU A 33 18.66 -5.41 2.79
C GLU A 33 18.67 -6.75 3.54
N ARG A 34 18.58 -6.71 4.88
CA ARG A 34 18.53 -7.90 5.72
C ARG A 34 17.31 -8.76 5.39
N GLN A 35 16.15 -8.14 5.20
CA GLN A 35 14.92 -8.84 4.84
C GLN A 35 14.96 -9.38 3.42
N ILE A 36 15.54 -8.64 2.47
CA ILE A 36 15.73 -9.13 1.09
C ILE A 36 16.66 -10.35 1.08
N ARG A 37 17.76 -10.33 1.85
CA ARG A 37 18.65 -11.49 2.02
C ARG A 37 17.90 -12.69 2.62
N LEU A 38 17.08 -12.46 3.64
CA LEU A 38 16.26 -13.49 4.26
C LEU A 38 15.28 -14.12 3.24
N LEU A 39 14.56 -13.32 2.46
CA LEU A 39 13.66 -13.81 1.41
C LEU A 39 14.40 -14.69 0.37
N ARG A 40 15.64 -14.33 0.02
CA ARG A 40 16.47 -15.13 -0.90
C ARG A 40 16.88 -16.46 -0.28
N SER A 41 17.27 -16.49 0.99
CA SER A 41 17.62 -17.72 1.70
C SER A 41 16.45 -18.69 1.79
N TRP A 42 15.22 -18.17 1.85
CA TRP A 42 13.99 -18.96 1.85
C TRP A 42 13.46 -19.32 0.46
N ALA A 43 14.25 -19.07 -0.60
CA ALA A 43 13.90 -19.36 -1.99
C ALA A 43 12.56 -18.77 -2.46
N VAL A 44 12.18 -17.60 -1.91
CA VAL A 44 10.97 -16.89 -2.35
C VAL A 44 11.20 -16.36 -3.77
N ALA A 45 10.38 -16.80 -4.73
CA ALA A 45 10.53 -16.40 -6.13
C ALA A 45 9.94 -15.00 -6.39
N ASP A 46 8.78 -14.73 -5.81
CA ASP A 46 7.99 -13.53 -6.06
C ASP A 46 7.40 -13.00 -4.76
N VAL A 47 7.29 -11.67 -4.69
CA VAL A 47 6.51 -11.00 -3.64
C VAL A 47 5.63 -9.91 -4.24
N CYS A 48 4.60 -9.52 -3.49
CA CYS A 48 3.76 -8.39 -3.83
C CYS A 48 4.34 -7.14 -3.17
N ILE A 49 4.85 -6.21 -3.97
CA ILE A 49 5.28 -4.89 -3.51
C ILE A 49 4.11 -3.93 -3.64
N ALA A 50 3.84 -3.17 -2.59
CA ALA A 50 2.94 -2.03 -2.65
C ALA A 50 3.59 -1.03 -3.60
N ARG A 51 2.92 -0.70 -4.70
CA ARG A 51 3.33 0.48 -5.46
C ARG A 51 3.24 1.67 -4.50
N ASP A 52 4.17 2.61 -4.58
CA ASP A 52 4.11 3.94 -3.90
C ASP A 52 2.92 4.80 -4.38
N GLU A 53 1.89 4.15 -4.93
CA GLU A 53 0.66 4.68 -5.47
C GLU A 53 -0.34 5.11 -4.41
N GLU A 54 -0.10 4.85 -3.12
CA GLU A 54 -1.03 5.27 -2.06
C GLU A 54 -1.10 6.79 -1.86
N ALA A 55 -0.16 7.57 -2.42
CA ALA A 55 -0.30 9.03 -2.47
C ALA A 55 -0.74 9.57 -3.85
N GLY A 56 -0.68 8.77 -4.93
CA GLY A 56 -0.77 9.28 -6.31
C GLY A 56 -1.77 8.59 -7.25
N ASP A 57 -2.31 7.41 -6.93
CA ASP A 57 -3.15 6.64 -7.87
C ASP A 57 -4.63 7.04 -7.85
N LEU A 58 -5.09 7.70 -6.79
CA LEU A 58 -6.45 8.23 -6.73
C LEU A 58 -6.65 9.32 -7.81
N GLY A 59 -5.71 10.24 -7.97
CA GLY A 59 -5.73 11.25 -9.05
C GLY A 59 -5.61 10.66 -10.46
N ARG A 60 -5.13 9.42 -10.60
CA ARG A 60 -4.93 8.75 -11.89
C ARG A 60 -6.13 7.92 -12.34
N ARG A 61 -6.85 7.30 -11.40
CA ARG A 61 -8.10 6.57 -11.68
C ARG A 61 -9.32 7.48 -11.83
N HIS A 62 -9.25 8.66 -11.24
CA HIS A 62 -10.30 9.68 -11.33
C HIS A 62 -9.64 11.02 -11.65
N PRO A 63 -9.63 11.46 -12.93
CA PRO A 63 -9.08 12.76 -13.30
C PRO A 63 -9.82 13.94 -12.63
N GLU A 64 -11.00 13.68 -12.04
CA GLU A 64 -11.76 14.62 -11.22
C GLU A 64 -11.26 14.75 -9.77
N ILE A 65 -10.34 13.89 -9.33
CA ILE A 65 -9.71 13.99 -8.01
C ILE A 65 -8.57 14.99 -8.07
N SER A 66 -8.85 16.21 -7.60
CA SER A 66 -7.83 17.24 -7.39
C SER A 66 -6.84 16.90 -6.27
N ASP A 67 -5.61 17.40 -6.35
CA ASP A 67 -4.60 17.28 -5.28
C ASP A 67 -5.10 17.85 -3.94
N GLU A 68 -5.95 18.88 -3.98
CA GLU A 68 -6.59 19.47 -2.80
C GLU A 68 -7.46 18.43 -2.07
N LEU A 69 -8.21 17.63 -2.83
CA LEU A 69 -9.10 16.60 -2.29
C LEU A 69 -8.31 15.48 -1.62
N LEU A 70 -7.21 15.05 -2.24
CA LEU A 70 -6.30 14.07 -1.66
C LEU A 70 -5.68 14.57 -0.37
N ARG A 71 -5.19 15.81 -0.34
CA ARG A 71 -4.65 16.42 0.88
C ARG A 71 -5.71 16.53 1.98
N SER A 72 -6.95 16.82 1.62
CA SER A 72 -8.05 16.91 2.58
C SER A 72 -8.37 15.55 3.22
N ILE A 73 -8.43 14.49 2.43
CA ILE A 73 -8.59 13.11 2.94
C ILE A 73 -7.37 12.69 3.76
N ASP A 74 -6.16 12.93 3.27
CA ASP A 74 -4.93 12.58 4.01
C ASP A 74 -4.90 13.24 5.39
N THR A 75 -5.24 14.53 5.45
CA THR A 75 -5.31 15.31 6.70
C THR A 75 -6.35 14.73 7.67
N GLN A 76 -7.56 14.42 7.19
CA GLN A 76 -8.64 13.88 8.02
C GLN A 76 -8.29 12.52 8.66
N PHE A 77 -7.50 11.70 7.96
CA PHE A 77 -7.10 10.38 8.44
C PHE A 77 -5.64 10.33 8.94
N SER A 78 -5.00 11.47 9.16
CA SER A 78 -3.61 11.57 9.64
C SER A 78 -3.40 10.93 11.01
N LEU A 79 -4.41 10.92 11.87
CA LEU A 79 -4.37 10.31 13.20
C LEU A 79 -4.92 8.88 13.26
N SER A 80 -5.30 8.31 12.11
CA SER A 80 -5.84 6.94 12.02
C SER A 80 -4.73 5.94 11.71
N ASN A 81 -4.95 4.68 12.10
CA ASN A 81 -4.11 3.58 11.64
C ASN A 81 -4.37 3.32 10.14
N ARG A 82 -3.54 3.89 9.27
CA ARG A 82 -3.68 3.82 7.81
C ARG A 82 -3.47 2.40 7.24
N ASP A 83 -2.81 1.53 8.00
CA ASP A 83 -2.64 0.11 7.65
C ASP A 83 -3.86 -0.74 8.02
N HIS A 84 -4.84 -0.18 8.74
CA HIS A 84 -6.03 -0.93 9.12
C HIS A 84 -7.03 -0.99 7.95
N PRO A 85 -7.50 -2.19 7.56
CA PRO A 85 -8.33 -2.36 6.36
C PRO A 85 -9.65 -1.57 6.40
N VAL A 86 -10.24 -1.39 7.60
CA VAL A 86 -11.44 -0.55 7.77
C VAL A 86 -11.14 0.94 7.52
N ILE A 87 -9.96 1.42 7.91
CA ILE A 87 -9.57 2.82 7.69
C ILE A 87 -9.36 3.08 6.20
N GLN A 88 -8.73 2.15 5.49
CA GLN A 88 -8.56 2.22 4.03
C GLN A 88 -9.91 2.23 3.31
N ALA A 89 -10.83 1.34 3.68
CA ALA A 89 -12.18 1.32 3.11
C ALA A 89 -12.96 2.62 3.40
N LEU A 90 -12.81 3.18 4.59
CA LEU A 90 -13.47 4.42 4.99
C LEU A 90 -12.89 5.63 4.24
N GLN A 91 -11.57 5.69 4.03
CA GLN A 91 -10.94 6.73 3.20
C GLN A 91 -11.47 6.70 1.76
N ALA A 92 -11.52 5.52 1.14
CA ALA A 92 -12.04 5.35 -0.21
C ALA A 92 -13.52 5.77 -0.30
N PHE A 93 -14.33 5.38 0.67
CA PHE A 93 -15.74 5.76 0.72
C PHE A 93 -15.93 7.28 0.88
N CYS A 94 -15.20 7.92 1.79
CA CYS A 94 -15.25 9.36 1.99
C CYS A 94 -14.87 10.13 0.73
N LEU A 95 -13.83 9.67 0.03
CA LEU A 95 -13.36 10.27 -1.21
C LEU A 95 -14.43 10.21 -2.32
N SER A 96 -15.05 9.05 -2.55
CA SER A 96 -16.14 8.90 -3.52
C SER A 96 -17.30 9.85 -3.23
N ARG A 97 -17.68 9.97 -1.95
CA ARG A 97 -18.79 10.85 -1.53
C ARG A 97 -18.45 12.34 -1.67
N MET A 98 -17.19 12.73 -1.53
CA MET A 98 -16.76 14.11 -1.77
C MET A 98 -16.78 14.47 -3.25
N LEU A 99 -16.51 13.52 -4.15
CA LEU A 99 -16.61 13.71 -5.60
C LEU A 99 -18.06 13.91 -6.04
N GLU A 100 -18.97 13.06 -5.58
CA GLU A 100 -20.40 13.14 -5.89
C GLU A 100 -20.99 14.51 -5.52
N ARG A 101 -20.54 15.11 -4.40
CA ARG A 101 -21.01 16.41 -3.92
C ARG A 101 -20.53 17.61 -4.75
N ARG A 102 -19.47 17.45 -5.56
CA ARG A 102 -18.95 18.53 -6.42
C ARG A 102 -19.51 18.48 -7.84
N GLN A 103 -20.16 17.38 -8.24
CA GLN A 103 -20.77 17.22 -9.57
C GLN A 103 -22.28 17.53 -9.59
N GLY A 104 -22.88 17.90 -8.46
CA GLY A 104 -24.30 18.23 -8.31
C GLY A 104 -24.57 19.70 -8.00
#